data_AF-A0A6A5YRG5-F1
#
_entry.id   AF-A0A6A5YRG5-F1
#
_cell.length_a   1.000
_cell.length_b   1.000
_cell.length_c   1.000
_cell.angle_alpha   90.00
_cell.angle_beta   90.00
_cell.angle_gamma   90.00
#
_symmetry.space_group_name_H-M   'P 1'
#
loop_
_entity.id
_entity.type
_entity.pdbx_description
1 polymer ?
#
loop_
_entity_poly.entity_id
_entity_poly.type
_entity_poly.pdbx_seq_one_letter_code
_entity_poly.pdbx_strand_id
1 'polypeptide(L)'
;MALRPHYSIADVILDLPAAVSRDDLEAVDTGLPIKKVKYILLDIADDLISYDEEAGITPPTNDPHPFISVNFLSERLDNGKIGPKPLPALEALVNNTNEPAPEFPAQLGNRITLKTPENRPLEDFEDLYYSILARVKTLHQDISIRLNNGFCFLYDRVWQDGPTFEDFEVELDEMWTTLNDPALVKTLDDACRRNRAKALHQLITIQRDNGTITEKFAADLMRGLYGACYNEVPGLKWIGGWSPAMISALLGEKYRLLLAREAEEEKKEQEREKARQDFEVWSDIVQEYHGWLKEVARKTMMTECKVEGIRTVEVEFVDAY
;
A
#
# COMPACT_ATOMS: atom_id res chain seq x y z
N MET A 1 -8.71 -43.34 -32.88
CA MET A 1 -7.97 -42.50 -31.92
C MET A 1 -6.49 -42.64 -32.25
N ALA A 2 -5.92 -41.68 -32.96
CA ALA A 2 -4.48 -41.65 -33.23
C ALA A 2 -3.77 -41.14 -31.97
N LEU A 3 -2.83 -41.94 -31.44
CA LEU A 3 -1.94 -41.52 -30.36
C LEU A 3 -1.12 -40.34 -30.89
N ARG A 4 -1.37 -39.14 -30.36
CA ARG A 4 -0.51 -37.99 -30.65
C ARG A 4 0.90 -38.30 -30.11
N PRO A 5 1.97 -37.97 -30.85
CA PRO A 5 3.32 -38.16 -30.36
C PRO A 5 3.47 -37.41 -29.03
N HIS A 6 3.79 -38.15 -27.97
CA HIS A 6 4.16 -37.61 -26.68
C HIS A 6 5.52 -36.93 -26.82
N TYR A 7 5.54 -35.67 -27.27
CA TYR A 7 6.65 -34.80 -26.93
C TYR A 7 6.59 -34.61 -25.42
N SER A 8 7.70 -34.89 -24.74
CA SER A 8 7.83 -34.63 -23.31
C SER A 8 7.73 -33.12 -23.12
N ILE A 9 6.57 -32.64 -22.67
CA ILE A 9 6.28 -31.22 -22.41
C ILE A 9 7.29 -30.62 -21.41
N ALA A 10 7.95 -31.48 -20.61
CA ALA A 10 8.95 -31.10 -19.62
C ALA A 10 10.19 -30.39 -20.21
N ASP A 11 10.42 -30.42 -21.53
CA ASP A 11 11.53 -29.69 -22.17
C ASP A 11 11.12 -28.31 -22.71
N VAL A 12 9.85 -27.88 -22.58
CA VAL A 12 9.34 -26.70 -23.31
C VAL A 12 9.32 -25.42 -22.49
N ILE A 13 9.12 -25.46 -21.17
CA ILE A 13 9.12 -24.26 -20.33
C ILE A 13 10.45 -24.19 -19.62
N LEU A 14 11.21 -23.13 -19.90
CA LEU A 14 12.48 -22.90 -19.23
C LEU A 14 12.21 -22.28 -17.85
N ASP A 15 12.99 -22.68 -16.85
CA ASP A 15 12.97 -21.96 -15.58
C ASP A 15 13.40 -20.50 -15.83
N LEU A 16 12.67 -19.55 -15.23
CA LEU A 16 13.05 -18.13 -15.29
C LEU A 16 14.53 -17.96 -14.90
N PRO A 17 15.30 -17.15 -15.65
CA PRO A 17 16.70 -16.95 -15.35
C PRO A 17 16.89 -16.38 -13.94
N ALA A 18 18.05 -16.66 -13.35
CA ALA A 18 18.39 -16.11 -12.04
C ALA A 18 18.28 -14.58 -12.05
N ALA A 19 17.70 -14.02 -10.99
CA ALA A 19 17.59 -12.58 -10.86
C ALA A 19 18.98 -11.93 -10.84
N VAL A 20 19.04 -10.66 -11.28
CA VAL A 20 20.30 -9.91 -11.33
C VAL A 20 21.03 -9.93 -9.99
N SER A 21 22.33 -10.27 -10.03
CA SER A 21 23.14 -10.32 -8.82
C SER A 21 23.60 -8.91 -8.41
N ARG A 22 24.06 -8.79 -7.16
CA ARG A 22 24.68 -7.55 -6.70
C ARG A 22 25.93 -7.20 -7.52
N ASP A 23 26.71 -8.21 -7.90
CA ASP A 23 27.95 -8.02 -8.65
C ASP A 23 27.66 -7.49 -10.06
N ASP A 24 26.60 -8.00 -10.71
CA ASP A 24 26.14 -7.50 -12.02
C ASP A 24 25.73 -6.03 -11.94
N LEU A 25 25.08 -5.64 -10.83
CA LEU A 25 24.67 -4.27 -10.60
C LEU A 25 25.85 -3.31 -10.39
N GLU A 26 26.86 -3.77 -9.66
CA GLU A 26 28.10 -3.02 -9.41
C GLU A 26 28.93 -2.90 -10.69
N ALA A 27 28.83 -3.85 -11.62
CA ALA A 27 29.50 -3.82 -12.92
C ALA A 27 28.90 -2.81 -13.93
N VAL A 28 27.64 -2.39 -13.74
CA VAL A 28 27.01 -1.39 -14.62
C VAL A 28 27.37 0.02 -14.20
N ASP A 29 27.95 0.82 -15.10
CA ASP A 29 28.35 2.20 -14.77
C ASP A 29 27.15 3.15 -14.66
N THR A 30 26.16 3.01 -15.53
CA THR A 30 25.04 3.94 -15.66
C THR A 30 23.69 3.23 -15.67
N GLY A 31 22.77 3.68 -14.84
CA GLY A 31 21.41 3.18 -14.84
C GLY A 31 20.52 3.82 -15.92
N LEU A 32 19.32 3.26 -16.12
CA LEU A 32 18.31 3.80 -17.03
C LEU A 32 17.77 5.17 -16.57
N PRO A 33 17.25 6.00 -17.49
CA PRO A 33 16.56 7.23 -17.12
C PRO A 33 15.37 6.97 -16.19
N ILE A 34 15.24 7.76 -15.11
CA ILE A 34 14.18 7.61 -14.09
C ILE A 34 12.77 7.51 -14.69
N LYS A 35 12.47 8.35 -15.69
CA LYS A 35 11.15 8.34 -16.37
C LYS A 35 10.88 7.00 -17.07
N LYS A 36 11.91 6.41 -17.69
CA LYS A 36 11.80 5.11 -18.37
C LYS A 36 11.56 3.99 -17.36
N VAL A 37 12.27 4.01 -16.22
CA VAL A 37 12.06 3.02 -15.15
C VAL A 37 10.62 3.06 -14.65
N LYS A 38 10.07 4.24 -14.35
CA LYS A 38 8.67 4.36 -13.92
C LYS A 38 7.69 3.87 -14.96
N TYR A 39 7.91 4.23 -16.23
CA TYR A 39 7.07 3.77 -17.33
C TYR A 39 7.04 2.24 -17.36
N ILE A 40 8.20 1.58 -17.37
CA ILE A 40 8.29 0.11 -17.36
C ILE A 40 7.56 -0.50 -16.16
N LEU A 41 7.75 0.05 -14.95
CA LEU A 41 7.10 -0.48 -13.75
C LEU A 41 5.57 -0.32 -13.77
N LEU A 42 5.07 0.79 -14.29
CA LEU A 42 3.63 1.04 -14.40
C LEU A 42 3.00 0.20 -15.52
N ASP A 43 3.64 0.16 -16.69
CA ASP A 43 3.21 -0.61 -17.86
C ASP A 43 3.07 -2.11 -17.51
N ILE A 44 4.11 -2.71 -16.92
CA ILE A 44 4.05 -4.11 -16.46
C ILE A 44 3.02 -4.29 -15.33
N ALA A 45 2.85 -3.31 -14.43
CA ALA A 45 1.84 -3.42 -13.38
C ALA A 45 0.42 -3.47 -13.98
N ASP A 46 0.14 -2.61 -14.96
CA ASP A 46 -1.16 -2.53 -15.63
C ASP A 46 -1.48 -3.82 -16.40
N ASP A 47 -0.49 -4.40 -17.09
CA ASP A 47 -0.63 -5.70 -17.76
C ASP A 47 -0.96 -6.82 -16.77
N LEU A 48 -0.20 -6.90 -15.66
CA LEU A 48 -0.41 -7.92 -14.63
C LEU A 48 -1.76 -7.76 -13.92
N ILE A 49 -2.23 -6.53 -13.70
CA ILE A 49 -3.57 -6.27 -13.15
C ILE A 49 -4.63 -6.76 -14.15
N SER A 50 -4.46 -6.47 -15.44
CA SER A 50 -5.37 -6.92 -16.49
C SER A 50 -5.45 -8.45 -16.56
N TYR A 51 -4.33 -9.17 -16.39
CA TYR A 51 -4.35 -10.63 -16.34
C TYR A 51 -5.07 -11.17 -15.10
N ASP A 52 -4.95 -10.51 -13.95
CA ASP A 52 -5.64 -10.91 -12.72
C ASP A 52 -7.16 -10.81 -12.89
N GLU A 53 -7.64 -9.76 -13.57
CA GLU A 53 -9.05 -9.53 -13.85
C GLU A 53 -9.63 -10.55 -14.86
N GLU A 54 -8.91 -10.81 -15.95
CA GLU A 54 -9.37 -11.68 -17.04
C GLU A 54 -9.25 -13.16 -16.72
N ALA A 55 -8.13 -13.57 -16.12
CA ALA A 55 -7.81 -14.97 -15.97
C ALA A 55 -8.49 -15.61 -14.76
N GLY A 56 -8.95 -14.81 -13.79
CA GLY A 56 -9.49 -15.31 -12.53
C GLY A 56 -8.52 -16.26 -11.80
N ILE A 57 -7.22 -16.17 -12.12
CA ILE A 57 -6.18 -17.08 -11.61
C ILE A 57 -5.96 -16.83 -10.13
N THR A 58 -6.20 -15.61 -9.65
CA THR A 58 -6.05 -15.27 -8.24
C THR A 58 -7.25 -15.81 -7.46
N PRO A 59 -7.08 -16.86 -6.63
CA PRO A 59 -8.17 -17.34 -5.82
C PRO A 59 -8.62 -16.24 -4.85
N PRO A 60 -9.92 -16.15 -4.53
CA PRO A 60 -10.38 -15.26 -3.49
C PRO A 60 -9.68 -15.62 -2.17
N THR A 61 -8.87 -14.70 -1.66
CA THR A 61 -8.15 -14.91 -0.41
C THR A 61 -9.11 -14.67 0.75
N ASN A 62 -9.37 -15.69 1.57
CA ASN A 62 -10.15 -15.57 2.80
C ASN A 62 -9.31 -15.06 3.99
N ASP A 63 -8.07 -14.62 3.74
CA ASP A 63 -7.17 -14.21 4.82
C ASP A 63 -7.66 -12.91 5.47
N PRO A 64 -7.63 -12.84 6.81
CA PRO A 64 -8.01 -11.63 7.55
C PRO A 64 -6.98 -10.50 7.40
N HIS A 65 -5.82 -10.79 6.82
CA HIS A 65 -4.77 -9.80 6.56
C HIS A 65 -4.85 -9.32 5.11
N PRO A 66 -4.77 -8.00 4.87
CA PRO A 66 -4.80 -7.45 3.52
C PRO A 66 -3.60 -7.96 2.73
N PHE A 67 -3.89 -8.69 1.65
CA PHE A 67 -2.88 -9.12 0.69
C PHE A 67 -2.36 -7.91 -0.09
N ILE A 68 -1.06 -7.65 -0.02
CA ILE A 68 -0.42 -6.53 -0.73
C ILE A 68 -0.18 -6.95 -2.18
N SER A 69 -1.21 -6.82 -3.03
CA SER A 69 -1.14 -7.13 -4.47
C SER A 69 -0.53 -6.01 -5.31
N VAL A 70 -0.27 -6.29 -6.59
CA VAL A 70 0.11 -5.29 -7.59
C VAL A 70 -1.00 -4.23 -7.69
N ASN A 71 -2.27 -4.66 -7.83
CA ASN A 71 -3.42 -3.75 -7.86
C ASN A 71 -3.49 -2.85 -6.63
N PHE A 72 -3.36 -3.41 -5.42
CA PHE A 72 -3.39 -2.62 -4.18
C PHE A 72 -2.31 -1.53 -4.16
N LEU A 73 -1.08 -1.85 -4.60
CA LEU A 73 0.01 -0.87 -4.63
C LEU A 73 -0.19 0.17 -5.75
N SER A 74 -0.71 -0.24 -6.91
CA SER A 74 -1.06 0.67 -8.01
C SER A 74 -2.14 1.66 -7.58
N GLU A 75 -3.25 1.18 -7.01
CA GLU A 75 -4.32 2.03 -6.46
C GLU A 75 -3.80 3.01 -5.40
N ARG A 76 -2.85 2.59 -4.56
CA ARG A 76 -2.21 3.51 -3.60
C ARG A 76 -1.39 4.59 -4.31
N LEU A 77 -0.64 4.22 -5.35
CA LEU A 77 0.10 5.16 -6.18
C LEU A 77 -0.84 6.13 -6.91
N ASP A 78 -2.01 5.70 -7.35
CA ASP A 78 -2.97 6.62 -7.97
C ASP A 78 -3.62 7.56 -6.94
N ASN A 79 -4.02 7.01 -5.79
CA ASN A 79 -4.76 7.74 -4.76
C ASN A 79 -3.91 8.67 -3.87
N GLY A 80 -2.71 9.04 -4.29
CA GLY A 80 -1.88 9.91 -3.44
C GLY A 80 -1.19 9.20 -2.28
N LYS A 81 -1.47 7.93 -2.00
CA LYS A 81 -1.09 7.31 -0.72
C LYS A 81 0.40 6.98 -0.70
N ILE A 82 1.11 7.52 0.29
CA ILE A 82 2.53 7.22 0.50
C ILE A 82 2.66 5.83 1.17
N GLY A 83 3.67 5.07 0.74
CA GLY A 83 4.01 3.79 1.36
C GLY A 83 4.53 3.94 2.80
N PRO A 84 4.64 2.84 3.55
CA PRO A 84 5.29 2.86 4.85
C PRO A 84 6.73 3.36 4.68
N LYS A 85 7.14 4.29 5.55
CA LYS A 85 8.51 4.81 5.52
C LYS A 85 9.50 3.66 5.63
N PRO A 86 10.66 3.72 4.93
CA PRO A 86 11.71 2.74 5.15
C PRO A 86 12.01 2.73 6.64
N LEU A 87 11.78 1.59 7.31
CA LEU A 87 12.20 1.43 8.70
C LEU A 87 13.68 1.81 8.74
N PRO A 88 14.05 2.80 9.54
CA PRO A 88 15.41 3.26 9.52
C PRO A 88 16.29 2.12 10.00
N ALA A 89 17.31 1.79 9.20
CA ALA A 89 18.45 0.97 9.62
C ALA A 89 19.17 1.56 10.86
N LEU A 90 18.70 2.71 11.38
CA LEU A 90 19.10 3.22 12.69
C LEU A 90 18.69 2.30 13.84
N GLU A 91 17.71 1.41 13.73
CA GLU A 91 17.51 0.39 14.78
C GLU A 91 18.80 -0.42 14.95
N ALA A 92 19.49 -0.83 13.88
CA ALA A 92 20.78 -1.51 14.01
C ALA A 92 21.92 -0.60 14.55
N LEU A 93 21.89 0.70 14.27
CA LEU A 93 22.88 1.68 14.72
C LEU A 93 22.65 2.16 16.17
N VAL A 94 21.40 2.12 16.65
CA VAL A 94 20.95 2.57 17.98
C VAL A 94 20.73 1.39 18.93
N ASN A 95 20.50 0.15 18.46
CA ASN A 95 20.32 -1.03 19.32
C ASN A 95 21.59 -1.45 20.09
N ASN A 96 22.74 -0.76 19.90
CA ASN A 96 23.88 -0.85 20.83
C ASN A 96 23.65 -0.08 22.15
N THR A 97 22.59 0.72 22.22
CA THR A 97 22.05 1.29 23.45
C THR A 97 20.75 0.56 23.76
N ASN A 98 20.63 -0.04 24.95
CA ASN A 98 19.44 -0.75 25.45
C ASN A 98 18.20 0.15 25.64
N GLU A 99 18.10 1.24 24.89
CA GLU A 99 16.95 2.13 24.94
C GLU A 99 15.86 1.62 23.99
N PRO A 100 14.58 1.64 24.41
CA PRO A 100 13.47 1.31 23.52
C PRO A 100 13.57 2.20 22.29
N ALA A 101 13.44 1.61 21.11
CA ALA A 101 13.49 2.32 19.83
C ALA A 101 12.61 3.58 19.97
N PRO A 102 13.16 4.79 19.73
CA PRO A 102 12.38 6.01 19.88
C PRO A 102 11.13 5.81 19.05
N GLU A 103 9.97 5.87 19.71
CA GLU A 103 8.67 5.87 19.04
C GLU A 103 8.76 7.00 18.04
N PHE A 104 9.06 6.66 16.78
CA PHE A 104 9.06 7.64 15.72
C PHE A 104 7.69 8.23 15.80
N PRO A 105 7.54 9.53 16.14
CA PRO A 105 6.24 10.13 16.28
C PRO A 105 5.57 9.79 14.98
N ALA A 106 4.51 8.99 15.10
CA ALA A 106 3.89 8.32 14.00
C ALA A 106 3.18 9.40 13.18
N GLN A 107 3.97 10.20 12.45
CA GLN A 107 3.59 11.12 11.40
C GLN A 107 3.23 10.31 10.14
N LEU A 108 2.64 9.13 10.39
CA LEU A 108 1.78 8.30 9.55
C LEU A 108 0.38 8.92 9.45
N GLY A 109 0.22 10.22 9.69
CA GLY A 109 -0.99 10.90 9.25
C GLY A 109 -1.10 10.74 7.73
N ASN A 110 -2.32 10.72 7.20
CA ASN A 110 -2.68 10.61 5.79
C ASN A 110 -1.88 11.57 4.89
N ARG A 111 -0.64 11.18 4.55
CA ARG A 111 0.21 11.91 3.61
C ARG A 111 -0.26 11.50 2.23
N ILE A 112 -1.34 12.13 1.79
CA ILE A 112 -1.77 12.09 0.41
C ILE A 112 -0.88 13.08 -0.34
N THR A 113 -0.10 12.59 -1.29
CA THR A 113 0.57 13.45 -2.27
C THR A 113 -0.39 13.77 -3.40
N LEU A 114 -0.42 15.03 -3.85
CA LEU A 114 -1.20 15.44 -5.02
C LEU A 114 -0.50 15.10 -6.35
N LYS A 115 0.64 14.39 -6.30
CA LYS A 115 1.43 14.04 -7.48
C LYS A 115 0.87 12.76 -8.12
N THR A 116 0.67 12.84 -9.43
CA THR A 116 0.44 11.66 -10.28
C THR A 116 1.63 10.70 -10.19
N PRO A 117 1.43 9.39 -10.41
CA PRO A 117 2.49 8.39 -10.30
C PRO A 117 3.78 8.77 -11.05
N GLU A 118 3.68 9.29 -12.28
CA GLU A 118 4.83 9.64 -13.12
C GLU A 118 5.70 10.74 -12.49
N ASN A 119 5.08 11.62 -11.69
CA ASN A 119 5.73 12.76 -11.05
C ASN A 119 6.21 12.46 -9.62
N ARG A 120 5.94 11.26 -9.10
CA ARG A 120 6.42 10.82 -7.78
C ARG A 120 7.92 10.56 -7.78
N PRO A 121 8.59 10.63 -6.63
CA PRO A 121 9.97 10.19 -6.56
C PRO A 121 10.06 8.67 -6.82
N LEU A 122 11.18 8.19 -7.38
CA LEU A 122 11.28 6.82 -7.89
C LEU A 122 11.27 5.77 -6.75
N GLU A 123 11.78 6.14 -5.57
CA GLU A 123 11.75 5.31 -4.38
C GLU A 123 10.34 4.87 -3.94
N ASP A 124 9.28 5.60 -4.33
CA ASP A 124 7.90 5.23 -4.02
C ASP A 124 7.45 3.97 -4.76
N PHE A 125 8.19 3.56 -5.80
CA PHE A 125 7.92 2.39 -6.64
C PHE A 125 8.64 1.12 -6.15
N GLU A 126 9.41 1.18 -5.05
CA GLU A 126 10.15 0.03 -4.50
C GLU A 126 9.22 -1.17 -4.21
N ASP A 127 8.11 -0.92 -3.50
CA ASP A 127 7.19 -1.99 -3.12
C ASP A 127 6.43 -2.55 -4.33
N LEU A 128 6.09 -1.69 -5.29
CA LEU A 128 5.45 -2.10 -6.54
C LEU A 128 6.39 -3.02 -7.32
N TYR A 129 7.68 -2.65 -7.45
CA TYR A 129 8.69 -3.48 -8.10
C TYR A 129 8.78 -4.89 -7.48
N TYR A 130 8.82 -5.00 -6.15
CA TYR A 130 8.84 -6.32 -5.50
C TYR A 130 7.54 -7.10 -5.74
N SER A 131 6.40 -6.43 -5.72
CA SER A 131 5.09 -7.06 -5.97
C SER A 131 4.98 -7.58 -7.40
N ILE A 132 5.43 -6.81 -8.39
CA ILE A 132 5.51 -7.21 -9.80
C ILE A 132 6.39 -8.45 -9.94
N LEU A 133 7.61 -8.43 -9.40
CA LEU A 133 8.51 -9.59 -9.44
C LEU A 133 7.89 -10.85 -8.84
N ALA A 134 7.22 -10.72 -7.69
CA ALA A 134 6.52 -11.82 -7.05
C ALA A 134 5.38 -12.36 -7.93
N ARG A 135 4.65 -11.45 -8.60
CA ARG A 135 3.52 -11.83 -9.44
C ARG A 135 3.96 -12.54 -10.72
N VAL A 136 4.95 -12.02 -11.45
CA VAL A 136 5.52 -12.66 -12.64
C VAL A 136 5.99 -14.08 -12.30
N LYS A 137 6.74 -14.25 -11.20
CA LYS A 137 7.19 -15.58 -10.74
C LYS A 137 6.02 -16.51 -10.41
N THR A 138 4.97 -16.00 -9.77
CA THR A 138 3.78 -16.80 -9.44
C THR A 138 3.09 -17.29 -10.70
N LEU A 139 2.82 -16.38 -11.65
CA LEU A 139 2.17 -16.73 -12.92
C LEU A 139 2.98 -17.77 -13.70
N HIS A 140 4.30 -17.56 -13.81
CA HIS A 140 5.19 -18.51 -14.47
C HIS A 140 5.15 -19.90 -13.80
N GLN A 141 5.20 -19.96 -12.47
CA GLN A 141 5.11 -21.21 -11.71
C GLN A 141 3.76 -21.91 -11.91
N ASP A 142 2.66 -21.16 -11.90
CA ASP A 142 1.31 -21.70 -12.09
C ASP A 142 1.14 -22.30 -13.49
N ILE A 143 1.62 -21.61 -14.53
CA ILE A 143 1.63 -22.12 -15.91
C ILE A 143 2.48 -23.38 -16.01
N SER A 144 3.69 -23.34 -15.45
CA SER A 144 4.61 -24.48 -15.42
C SER A 144 3.96 -25.71 -14.79
N ILE A 145 3.27 -25.54 -13.65
CA ILE A 145 2.57 -26.63 -12.96
C ILE A 145 1.41 -27.15 -13.82
N ARG A 146 0.63 -26.28 -14.46
CA ARG A 146 -0.51 -26.69 -15.30
C ARG A 146 -0.08 -27.50 -16.52
N LEU A 147 0.97 -27.05 -17.20
CA LEU A 147 1.52 -27.71 -18.38
C LEU A 147 2.23 -29.03 -18.02
N ASN A 148 3.05 -29.04 -16.96
CA ASN A 148 3.77 -30.25 -16.53
C ASN A 148 2.84 -31.38 -16.04
N ASN A 149 1.70 -31.03 -15.43
CA ASN A 149 0.70 -32.01 -15.00
C ASN A 149 -0.27 -32.42 -16.12
N GLY A 150 -0.16 -31.84 -17.32
CA GLY A 150 -1.05 -32.11 -18.45
C GLY A 150 -2.48 -31.62 -18.25
N PHE A 151 -2.70 -30.62 -17.38
CA PHE A 151 -4.01 -29.98 -17.22
C PHE A 151 -4.33 -29.06 -18.39
N CYS A 152 -3.29 -28.51 -19.04
CA CYS A 152 -3.37 -27.63 -20.18
C CYS A 152 -2.34 -28.04 -21.24
N PHE A 153 -2.53 -27.60 -22.48
CA PHE A 153 -1.57 -27.71 -23.57
C PHE A 153 -1.06 -26.32 -23.99
N LEU A 154 0.10 -26.26 -24.65
CA LEU A 154 0.73 -24.99 -25.08
C LEU A 154 -0.19 -24.11 -25.94
N TYR A 155 -0.99 -24.73 -26.80
CA TYR A 155 -1.91 -24.04 -27.70
C TYR A 155 -3.27 -23.74 -27.08
N ASP A 156 -3.51 -24.18 -25.83
CA ASP A 156 -4.70 -23.78 -25.11
C ASP A 156 -4.58 -22.31 -24.73
N ARG A 157 -5.70 -21.60 -24.66
CA ARG A 157 -5.73 -20.21 -24.21
C ARG A 157 -5.73 -20.16 -22.69
N VAL A 158 -5.03 -19.18 -22.12
CA VAL A 158 -4.94 -19.00 -20.66
C VAL A 158 -6.30 -18.60 -20.08
N TRP A 159 -7.04 -17.73 -20.78
CA TRP A 159 -8.43 -17.37 -20.52
C TRP A 159 -9.23 -17.26 -21.82
N GLN A 160 -10.53 -17.01 -21.72
CA GLN A 160 -11.38 -16.86 -22.92
C GLN A 160 -10.88 -15.67 -23.75
N ASP A 161 -10.60 -15.92 -25.04
CA ASP A 161 -10.03 -14.93 -25.98
C ASP A 161 -8.62 -14.40 -25.64
N GLY A 162 -7.97 -14.91 -24.59
CA GLY A 162 -6.60 -14.57 -24.17
C GLY A 162 -5.49 -15.22 -25.01
N PRO A 163 -4.21 -14.93 -24.69
CA PRO A 163 -3.05 -15.52 -25.36
C PRO A 163 -3.01 -17.05 -25.17
N THR A 164 -2.26 -17.73 -26.03
CA THR A 164 -1.93 -19.14 -25.79
C THR A 164 -0.95 -19.24 -24.62
N PHE A 165 -0.86 -20.41 -23.97
CA PHE A 165 0.14 -20.61 -22.92
C PHE A 165 1.58 -20.43 -23.41
N GLU A 166 1.85 -20.73 -24.69
CA GLU A 166 3.14 -20.47 -25.34
C GLU A 166 3.42 -18.96 -25.44
N ASP A 167 2.48 -18.18 -25.99
CA ASP A 167 2.64 -16.74 -26.12
C ASP A 167 2.76 -16.05 -24.75
N PHE A 168 1.98 -16.52 -23.77
CA PHE A 168 1.97 -15.94 -22.43
C PHE A 168 3.26 -16.24 -21.65
N GLU A 169 3.90 -17.40 -21.88
CA GLU A 169 5.20 -17.71 -21.28
C GLU A 169 6.30 -16.78 -21.82
N VAL A 170 6.31 -16.53 -23.13
CA VAL A 170 7.24 -15.58 -23.75
C VAL A 170 7.05 -14.17 -23.18
N GLU A 171 5.80 -13.74 -23.03
CA GLU A 171 5.46 -12.43 -22.45
C GLU A 171 5.96 -12.30 -21.00
N LEU A 172 5.79 -13.34 -20.17
CA LEU A 172 6.30 -13.35 -18.80
C LEU A 172 7.83 -13.36 -18.74
N ASP A 173 8.51 -14.06 -19.65
CA ASP A 173 9.98 -14.05 -19.75
C ASP A 173 10.50 -12.67 -20.18
N GLU A 174 9.83 -12.00 -21.11
CA GLU A 174 10.15 -10.63 -21.51
C GLU A 174 9.99 -9.64 -20.35
N MET A 175 8.89 -9.74 -19.58
CA MET A 175 8.68 -8.95 -18.37
C MET A 175 9.77 -9.23 -17.33
N TRP A 176 10.09 -10.51 -17.08
CA TRP A 176 11.11 -10.91 -16.12
C TRP A 176 12.50 -10.40 -16.52
N THR A 177 12.88 -10.55 -17.79
CA THR A 177 14.14 -10.06 -18.34
C THR A 177 14.24 -8.54 -18.23
N THR A 178 13.14 -7.84 -18.52
CA THR A 178 13.09 -6.37 -18.40
C THR A 178 13.24 -5.90 -16.96
N LEU A 179 12.57 -6.56 -16.00
CA LEU A 179 12.66 -6.24 -14.57
C LEU A 179 14.03 -6.59 -13.96
N ASN A 180 14.77 -7.51 -14.59
CA ASN A 180 16.11 -7.91 -14.22
C ASN A 180 17.21 -7.20 -15.02
N ASP A 181 16.88 -6.20 -15.85
CA ASP A 181 17.89 -5.33 -16.48
C ASP A 181 18.72 -4.66 -15.40
N PRO A 182 20.05 -4.93 -15.30
CA PRO A 182 20.90 -4.32 -14.29
C PRO A 182 20.86 -2.79 -14.32
N ALA A 183 20.69 -2.17 -15.49
CA ALA A 183 20.58 -0.71 -15.59
C ALA A 183 19.27 -0.17 -14.97
N LEU A 184 18.16 -0.92 -15.09
CA LEU A 184 16.89 -0.57 -14.43
C LEU A 184 17.05 -0.67 -12.92
N VAL A 185 17.54 -1.82 -12.45
CA VAL A 185 17.70 -2.11 -11.02
C VAL A 185 18.66 -1.11 -10.39
N LYS A 186 19.71 -0.67 -11.10
CA LYS A 186 20.69 0.29 -10.56
C LYS A 186 20.05 1.64 -10.28
N THR A 187 19.25 2.14 -11.21
CA THR A 187 18.55 3.42 -11.03
C THR A 187 17.58 3.38 -9.85
N LEU A 188 16.87 2.26 -9.69
CA LEU A 188 15.96 2.08 -8.57
C LEU A 188 16.71 1.92 -7.24
N ASP A 189 17.79 1.14 -7.21
CA ASP A 189 18.70 0.99 -6.07
C ASP A 189 19.24 2.35 -5.59
N ASP A 190 19.78 3.14 -6.51
CA ASP A 190 20.31 4.48 -6.22
C ASP A 190 19.22 5.44 -5.71
N ALA A 191 17.98 5.35 -6.23
CA ALA A 191 16.86 6.14 -5.72
C ALA A 191 16.50 5.73 -4.29
N CYS A 192 16.39 4.44 -4.01
CA CYS A 192 16.12 3.92 -2.67
C CYS A 192 17.23 4.28 -1.67
N ARG A 193 18.51 4.15 -2.06
CA ARG A 193 19.65 4.59 -1.23
C ARG A 193 19.59 6.07 -0.91
N ARG A 194 19.37 6.93 -1.91
CA ARG A 194 19.23 8.38 -1.71
C ARG A 194 18.09 8.70 -0.76
N ASN A 195 16.93 8.06 -0.92
CA ASN A 195 15.79 8.28 -0.04
C ASN A 195 16.08 7.86 1.40
N ARG A 196 16.73 6.70 1.61
CA ARG A 196 17.14 6.26 2.94
C ARG A 196 18.17 7.19 3.56
N ALA A 197 19.18 7.63 2.79
CA ALA A 197 20.13 8.64 3.26
C ALA A 197 19.43 9.95 3.66
N LYS A 198 18.45 10.41 2.88
CA LYS A 198 17.63 11.58 3.21
C LYS A 198 16.80 11.37 4.49
N ALA A 199 16.23 10.19 4.69
CA ALA A 199 15.48 9.86 5.90
C ALA A 199 16.40 9.83 7.13
N LEU A 200 17.60 9.25 7.00
CA LEU A 200 18.63 9.24 8.05
C LEU A 200 19.08 10.67 8.40
N HIS A 201 19.31 11.51 7.40
CA HIS A 201 19.62 12.93 7.61
C HIS A 201 18.52 13.61 8.43
N GLN A 202 17.25 13.46 8.01
CA GLN A 202 16.12 14.09 8.70
C GLN A 202 16.04 13.63 10.16
N LEU A 203 16.29 12.34 10.41
CA LEU A 203 16.33 11.79 11.75
C LEU A 203 17.44 12.39 12.62
N ILE A 204 18.67 12.47 12.10
CA ILE A 204 19.81 13.06 12.81
C ILE A 204 19.49 14.52 13.18
N THR A 205 18.90 15.28 12.25
CA THR A 205 18.49 16.66 12.49
C THR A 205 17.43 16.74 13.60
N ILE A 206 16.40 15.89 13.56
CA ILE A 206 15.36 15.85 14.61
C ILE A 206 15.95 15.50 15.98
N GLN A 207 16.83 14.49 16.06
CA GLN A 207 17.46 14.09 17.33
C GLN A 207 18.36 15.19 17.89
N ARG A 208 19.07 15.93 17.02
CA ARG A 208 19.87 17.09 17.42
C ARG A 208 18.97 18.20 17.95
N ASP A 209 17.90 18.52 17.24
CA ASP A 209 16.99 19.62 17.61
C ASP A 209 16.24 19.32 18.92
N ASN A 210 15.95 18.05 19.19
CA ASN A 210 15.38 17.59 20.46
C ASN A 210 16.42 17.49 21.60
N GLY A 211 17.71 17.76 21.34
CA GLY A 211 18.78 17.66 22.32
C GLY A 211 19.15 16.22 22.73
N THR A 212 18.65 15.21 22.01
CA THR A 212 18.98 13.79 22.26
C THR A 212 20.44 13.49 21.95
N ILE A 213 21.00 14.15 20.92
CA ILE A 213 22.41 14.01 20.53
C ILE A 213 23.12 15.35 20.53
N THR A 214 24.43 15.32 20.81
CA THR A 214 25.27 16.52 20.76
C THR A 214 25.49 17.01 19.32
N GLU A 215 25.68 18.31 19.14
CA GLU A 215 25.95 18.91 17.82
C GLU A 215 27.18 18.29 17.14
N LYS A 216 28.25 18.03 17.92
CA LYS A 216 29.45 17.37 17.42
C LYS A 216 29.15 15.96 16.90
N PHE A 217 28.38 15.17 17.66
CA PHE A 217 28.01 13.82 17.25
C PHE A 217 27.12 13.83 16.00
N ALA A 218 26.16 14.76 15.92
CA ALA A 218 25.34 14.95 14.71
C ALA A 218 26.20 15.29 13.48
N ALA A 219 27.21 16.16 13.63
CA ALA A 219 28.13 16.52 12.56
C ALA A 219 29.01 15.34 12.10
N ASP A 220 29.47 14.50 13.04
CA ASP A 220 30.23 13.29 12.72
C ASP A 220 29.36 12.25 11.98
N LEU A 221 28.10 12.05 12.42
CA LEU A 221 27.13 11.18 11.74
C LEU A 221 26.81 11.67 10.32
N MET A 222 26.56 12.96 10.14
CA MET A 222 26.31 13.55 8.81
C MET A 222 27.52 13.37 7.88
N ARG A 223 28.74 13.53 8.41
CA ARG A 223 29.96 13.31 7.64
C ARG A 223 30.13 11.85 7.22
N GLY A 224 29.80 10.90 8.10
CA GLY A 224 29.76 9.48 7.76
C GLY A 224 28.76 9.21 6.63
N LEU A 225 27.52 9.69 6.80
CA LEU A 225 26.41 9.46 5.88
C LEU A 225 26.67 9.91 4.44
N TYR A 226 27.30 11.08 4.25
CA TYR A 226 27.64 11.61 2.92
C TYR A 226 29.11 11.36 2.50
N GLY A 227 29.87 10.68 3.34
CA GLY A 227 31.26 10.32 3.09
C GLY A 227 31.39 8.90 2.56
N ALA A 228 32.38 8.17 3.09
CA ALA A 228 32.66 6.79 2.68
C ALA A 228 31.48 5.82 2.91
N CYS A 229 30.64 6.09 3.91
CA CYS A 229 29.54 5.19 4.27
C CYS A 229 28.28 5.36 3.40
N TYR A 230 28.26 6.30 2.44
CA TYR A 230 27.10 6.45 1.55
C TYR A 230 26.81 5.16 0.75
N ASN A 231 27.88 4.49 0.30
CA ASN A 231 27.78 3.20 -0.40
C ASN A 231 27.38 2.04 0.52
N GLU A 232 27.43 2.23 1.84
CA GLU A 232 26.99 1.26 2.85
C GLU A 232 25.51 1.43 3.18
N VAL A 233 24.87 2.54 2.77
CA VAL A 233 23.43 2.74 2.94
C VAL A 233 22.71 1.65 2.14
N PRO A 234 21.82 0.87 2.77
CA PRO A 234 21.13 -0.21 2.09
C PRO A 234 20.26 0.36 0.96
N GLY A 235 20.42 -0.19 -0.23
CA GLY A 235 19.56 0.07 -1.38
C GLY A 235 18.40 -0.91 -1.44
N LEU A 236 18.03 -1.38 -2.62
CA LEU A 236 17.06 -2.45 -2.77
C LEU A 236 17.50 -3.69 -1.97
N LYS A 237 16.52 -4.43 -1.49
CA LYS A 237 16.72 -5.74 -0.87
C LYS A 237 16.99 -6.75 -1.98
N TRP A 238 18.08 -7.49 -1.84
CA TRP A 238 18.43 -8.57 -2.76
C TRP A 238 17.49 -9.77 -2.54
N ILE A 239 16.45 -9.85 -3.35
CA ILE A 239 15.41 -10.88 -3.29
C ILE A 239 15.57 -11.97 -4.36
N GLY A 240 16.73 -12.08 -5.01
CA GLY A 240 16.92 -12.98 -6.16
C GLY A 240 16.62 -14.45 -5.87
N GLY A 241 16.88 -14.91 -4.64
CA GLY A 241 16.56 -16.26 -4.19
C GLY A 241 15.21 -16.42 -3.47
N TRP A 242 14.41 -15.36 -3.37
CA TRP A 242 13.17 -15.41 -2.59
C TRP A 242 12.03 -16.03 -3.39
N SER A 243 11.20 -16.84 -2.73
CA SER A 243 9.95 -17.28 -3.31
C SER A 243 8.94 -16.12 -3.34
N PRO A 244 7.93 -16.16 -4.22
CA PRO A 244 6.86 -15.15 -4.23
C PRO A 244 6.22 -14.94 -2.84
N ALA A 245 5.96 -16.04 -2.12
CA ALA A 245 5.40 -16.00 -0.77
C ALA A 245 6.28 -15.24 0.24
N MET A 246 7.61 -15.34 0.15
CA MET A 246 8.53 -14.58 1.01
C MET A 246 8.44 -13.08 0.73
N ILE A 247 8.31 -12.70 -0.55
CA ILE A 247 8.16 -11.29 -0.95
C ILE A 247 6.82 -10.76 -0.45
N SER A 248 5.72 -11.50 -0.65
CA SER A 248 4.39 -11.13 -0.16
C SER A 248 4.36 -11.02 1.38
N ALA A 249 5.02 -11.93 2.11
CA ALA A 249 5.11 -11.87 3.56
C ALA A 249 5.90 -10.63 4.03
N LEU A 250 7.00 -10.28 3.33
CA LEU A 250 7.76 -9.07 3.62
C LEU A 250 6.89 -7.82 3.44
N LEU A 251 6.18 -7.72 2.31
CA LEU A 251 5.29 -6.59 2.04
C LEU A 251 4.13 -6.53 3.05
N GLY A 252 3.53 -7.68 3.37
CA GLY A 252 2.48 -7.80 4.38
C GLY A 252 2.92 -7.26 5.74
N GLU A 253 4.09 -7.68 6.24
CA GLU A 253 4.61 -7.17 7.52
C GLU A 253 4.94 -5.68 7.45
N LYS A 254 5.52 -5.22 6.31
CA LYS A 254 5.83 -3.80 6.09
C LYS A 254 4.57 -2.92 6.17
N TYR A 255 3.45 -3.40 5.64
CA TYR A 255 2.18 -2.66 5.60
C TYR A 255 1.27 -2.92 6.81
N ARG A 256 1.54 -3.94 7.63
CA ARG A 256 0.67 -4.36 8.74
C ARG A 256 0.30 -3.22 9.68
N LEU A 257 1.28 -2.45 10.16
CA LEU A 257 1.03 -1.34 11.09
C LEU A 257 0.32 -0.16 10.41
N LEU A 258 0.67 0.11 9.15
CA LEU A 258 0.05 1.17 8.38
C LEU A 258 -1.43 0.88 8.14
N LEU A 259 -1.76 -0.35 7.75
CA LEU A 259 -3.14 -0.74 7.45
C LEU A 259 -3.99 -0.90 8.69
N ALA A 260 -3.43 -1.38 9.81
CA ALA A 260 -4.13 -1.37 11.09
C ALA A 260 -4.54 0.05 11.51
N ARG A 261 -3.69 1.04 11.25
CA ARG A 261 -3.99 2.44 11.52
C ARG A 261 -5.00 3.03 10.55
N GLU A 262 -4.86 2.79 9.25
CA GLU A 262 -5.84 3.25 8.24
C GLU A 262 -7.24 2.70 8.58
N ALA A 263 -7.35 1.43 8.98
CA ALA A 263 -8.61 0.83 9.42
C ALA A 263 -9.18 1.46 10.70
N GLU A 264 -8.33 1.83 11.67
CA GLU A 264 -8.77 2.53 12.88
C GLU A 264 -9.27 3.95 12.56
N GLU A 265 -8.59 4.67 11.67
CA GLU A 265 -8.99 6.01 11.22
C GLU A 265 -10.30 5.96 10.43
N GLU A 266 -10.47 4.98 9.54
CA GLU A 266 -11.71 4.77 8.79
C GLU A 266 -12.88 4.44 9.73
N LYS A 267 -12.67 3.55 10.71
CA LYS A 267 -13.68 3.23 11.72
C LYS A 267 -14.10 4.47 12.52
N LYS A 268 -13.14 5.30 12.94
CA LYS A 268 -13.44 6.56 13.65
C LYS A 268 -14.22 7.54 12.77
N GLU A 269 -13.94 7.59 11.47
CA GLU A 269 -14.68 8.46 10.56
C GLU A 269 -16.10 7.94 10.30
N GLN A 270 -16.29 6.63 10.14
CA GLN A 270 -17.61 6.01 10.06
C GLN A 270 -18.45 6.26 11.32
N GLU A 271 -17.85 6.19 12.51
CA GLU A 271 -18.53 6.51 13.77
C GLU A 271 -18.93 7.99 13.85
N ARG A 272 -18.09 8.90 13.36
CA ARG A 272 -18.40 10.34 13.29
C ARG A 272 -19.51 10.64 12.30
N GLU A 273 -19.49 10.01 11.13
CA GLU A 273 -20.50 10.19 10.10
C GLU A 273 -21.86 9.68 10.59
N LYS A 274 -21.87 8.51 11.23
CA LYS A 274 -23.08 7.99 11.89
C LYS A 274 -23.59 8.94 12.97
N ALA A 275 -22.70 9.48 13.82
CA ALA A 275 -23.10 10.46 14.84
C ALA A 275 -23.65 11.76 14.23
N ARG A 276 -23.16 12.20 13.07
CA ARG A 276 -23.73 13.34 12.32
C ARG A 276 -25.12 13.02 11.80
N GLN A 277 -25.30 11.86 11.18
CA GLN A 277 -26.62 11.41 10.70
C GLN A 277 -27.62 11.27 11.84
N ASP A 278 -27.22 10.67 12.96
CA ASP A 278 -28.05 10.54 14.16
C ASP A 278 -28.44 11.92 14.74
N PHE A 279 -27.51 12.88 14.72
CA PHE A 279 -27.77 14.26 15.15
C PHE A 279 -28.73 15.00 14.21
N GLU A 280 -28.60 14.84 12.90
CA GLU A 280 -29.51 15.42 11.90
C GLU A 280 -30.94 14.89 12.09
N VAL A 281 -31.10 13.58 12.22
CA VAL A 281 -32.41 12.95 12.50
C VAL A 281 -33.01 13.48 13.81
N TRP A 282 -32.21 13.58 14.87
CA TRP A 282 -32.69 14.10 16.15
C TRP A 282 -33.08 15.58 16.07
N SER A 283 -32.32 16.39 15.34
CA SER A 283 -32.63 17.79 15.07
C SER A 283 -34.00 17.94 14.37
N ASP A 284 -34.27 17.12 13.36
CA ASP A 284 -35.56 17.14 12.64
C ASP A 284 -36.74 16.78 13.56
N ILE A 285 -36.59 15.76 14.41
CA ILE A 285 -37.61 15.38 15.41
C ILE A 285 -37.89 16.53 16.38
N VAL A 286 -36.85 17.20 16.87
CA VAL A 286 -36.99 18.33 17.80
C VAL A 286 -37.71 19.50 17.11
N GLN A 287 -37.40 19.79 15.85
CA GLN A 287 -38.10 20.82 15.08
C GLN A 287 -39.57 20.47 14.86
N GLU A 288 -39.89 19.22 14.53
CA GLU A 288 -41.27 18.73 14.37
C GLU A 288 -42.06 18.85 15.69
N TYR A 289 -41.47 18.39 16.80
CA TYR A 289 -42.09 18.49 18.12
C TYR A 289 -42.32 19.95 18.55
N HIS A 290 -41.34 20.83 18.29
CA HIS A 290 -41.49 22.25 18.56
C HIS A 290 -42.57 22.91 17.69
N GLY A 291 -42.69 22.50 16.42
CA GLY A 291 -43.79 22.89 15.53
C GLY A 291 -45.15 22.45 16.06
N TRP A 292 -45.26 21.19 16.51
CA TRP A 292 -46.47 20.65 17.11
C TRP A 292 -46.87 21.39 18.40
N LEU A 293 -45.92 21.66 19.31
CA LEU A 293 -46.18 22.41 20.53
C LEU A 293 -46.72 23.82 20.24
N LYS A 294 -46.16 24.51 19.24
CA LYS A 294 -46.68 25.82 18.79
C LYS A 294 -48.11 25.72 18.26
N GLU A 295 -48.45 24.65 17.55
CA GLU A 295 -49.81 24.42 17.05
C GLU A 295 -50.80 24.18 18.19
N VAL A 296 -50.43 23.33 19.15
CA VAL A 296 -51.24 23.03 20.33
C VAL A 296 -51.49 24.31 21.13
N ALA A 297 -50.44 25.09 21.43
CA ALA A 297 -50.57 26.35 22.16
C ALA A 297 -51.52 27.34 21.45
N ARG A 298 -51.44 27.43 20.11
CA ARG A 298 -52.34 28.28 19.32
C ARG A 298 -53.80 27.84 19.42
N LYS A 299 -54.07 26.54 19.35
CA LYS A 299 -55.43 25.99 19.47
C LYS A 299 -56.01 26.21 20.87
N THR A 300 -55.22 25.99 21.92
CA THR A 300 -55.66 26.17 23.31
C THR A 300 -55.94 27.65 23.64
N MET A 301 -55.10 28.58 23.17
CA MET A 301 -55.36 30.03 23.33
C MET A 301 -56.61 30.49 22.58
N MET A 302 -56.97 29.87 21.45
CA MET A 302 -58.24 30.18 20.76
C MET A 302 -59.48 29.67 21.52
N THR A 303 -59.36 28.62 22.33
CA THR A 303 -60.46 28.11 23.16
C THR A 303 -60.72 28.93 24.43
N GLU A 304 -59.72 29.63 24.97
CA GLU A 304 -59.91 30.50 26.15
C GLU A 304 -60.56 31.87 25.83
N CYS A 305 -60.67 32.24 24.55
CA CYS A 305 -61.27 33.52 24.14
C CYS A 305 -62.82 33.51 24.07
N LYS A 306 -63.49 32.50 24.64
CA LYS A 306 -64.97 32.38 24.65
C LYS A 306 -65.59 31.94 25.98
N VAL A 307 -64.91 32.15 27.11
CA VAL A 307 -65.52 31.96 28.44
C VAL A 307 -65.48 33.28 29.21
N GLU A 308 -66.49 34.12 28.95
CA GLU A 308 -66.90 35.12 29.92
C GLU A 308 -67.38 34.39 31.19
N GLY A 309 -66.56 34.46 32.23
CA GLY A 309 -66.96 34.19 33.61
C GLY A 309 -66.74 32.76 34.09
N ILE A 310 -65.57 32.49 34.67
CA ILE A 310 -65.40 31.57 35.82
C ILE A 310 -64.18 32.02 36.64
N ARG A 311 -64.33 31.89 37.96
CA ARG A 311 -63.49 32.39 39.05
C ARG A 311 -62.07 31.83 39.05
N THR A 312 -61.15 32.67 39.51
CA THR A 312 -59.80 32.35 39.97
C THR A 312 -59.78 31.12 40.89
N VAL A 313 -58.96 30.12 40.54
CA VAL A 313 -58.52 29.06 41.46
C VAL A 313 -57.01 29.21 41.59
N GLU A 314 -56.56 29.50 42.81
CA GLU A 314 -55.15 29.49 43.19
C GLU A 314 -54.63 28.05 43.12
N VAL A 315 -53.54 27.84 42.39
CA VAL A 315 -52.82 26.56 42.36
C VAL A 315 -51.56 26.74 43.20
N GLU A 316 -51.56 26.15 44.40
CA GLU A 316 -50.35 26.01 45.22
C GLU A 316 -49.38 25.05 44.53
N PHE A 317 -48.16 25.53 44.29
CA PHE A 317 -47.03 24.69 43.92
C PHE A 317 -46.55 23.93 45.15
N VAL A 318 -46.76 22.61 45.16
CA VAL A 318 -46.11 21.72 46.13
C VAL A 318 -44.78 21.27 45.50
N ASP A 319 -43.68 21.80 46.04
CA ASP A 319 -42.34 21.33 45.74
C ASP A 319 -42.18 19.87 46.19
N ALA A 320 -41.84 18.98 45.27
CA ALA A 320 -41.42 17.62 45.56
C ALA A 320 -39.91 17.49 45.28
N TYR A 321 -39.20 17.10 46.34
CA TYR A 321 -37.78 16.70 46.38
C TYR A 321 -37.47 15.51 45.46
#